data_AF-A0A4Q7PC24-F1
#
_entry.id   AF-A0A4Q7PC24-F1
#
_cell.length_a   1.000
_cell.length_b   1.000
_cell.length_c   1.000
_cell.angle_alpha   90.00
_cell.angle_beta   90.00
_cell.angle_gamma   90.00
#
_symmetry.space_group_name_H-M   'P 1'
#
loop_
_entity.id
_entity.type
_entity.pdbx_description
1 polymer ?
#
loop_
_entity_poly.entity_id
_entity_poly.type
_entity_poly.pdbx_seq_one_letter_code
_entity_poly.pdbx_strand_id
1 'polypeptide(L)'
;MYKSISHILLSIVILLNGMGYSLIQADFVLNRETISELFCINQDKPELACDGKCELDRRLGEAQEHEENRKTFVQEEVLLMYTLPAKGYHIETYWKEFHPIFGVLDVFEIDFLNDKDFFHPPRS
;
A
#
# COMPACT_ATOMS: atom_id res chain seq x y z
N MET A 1 20.29 -15.54 -21.56
CA MET A 1 20.00 -16.17 -20.25
C MET A 1 19.51 -15.16 -19.21
N TYR A 2 20.16 -14.01 -19.02
CA TYR A 2 19.73 -12.99 -18.04
C TYR A 2 18.27 -12.50 -18.22
N LYS A 3 17.82 -12.27 -19.47
CA LYS A 3 16.42 -11.87 -19.74
C LYS A 3 15.40 -12.90 -19.27
N SER A 4 15.64 -14.19 -19.51
CA SER A 4 14.75 -15.25 -19.03
C SER A 4 14.76 -15.37 -17.51
N ILE A 5 15.93 -15.20 -16.89
CA ILE A 5 16.06 -15.19 -15.42
C ILE A 5 15.31 -14.00 -14.82
N SER A 6 15.39 -12.81 -15.42
CA SER A 6 14.67 -11.64 -14.93
C SER A 6 13.15 -11.81 -14.98
N HIS A 7 12.62 -12.47 -16.02
CA HIS A 7 11.19 -12.76 -16.10
C HIS A 7 10.75 -13.76 -15.03
N ILE A 8 11.52 -14.83 -14.82
CA ILE A 8 11.24 -15.82 -13.77
C ILE A 8 11.27 -15.17 -12.39
N LEU A 9 12.29 -14.34 -12.13
CA LEU A 9 12.41 -13.59 -10.87
C LEU A 9 11.20 -12.68 -10.65
N LEU A 10 10.80 -11.91 -11.67
CA LEU A 10 9.65 -11.02 -11.60
C LEU A 10 8.35 -11.79 -11.31
N SER A 11 8.12 -12.90 -12.00
CA SER A 11 6.96 -13.77 -11.78
C SER A 11 6.93 -14.32 -10.35
N ILE A 12 8.07 -14.76 -9.81
CA ILE A 12 8.17 -15.24 -8.43
C ILE A 12 7.84 -14.13 -7.43
N VAL A 13 8.39 -12.92 -7.62
CA VAL A 13 8.11 -11.78 -6.75
C VAL A 13 6.62 -11.48 -6.72
N ILE A 14 5.95 -11.44 -7.88
CA ILE A 14 4.51 -11.19 -7.96
C ILE A 14 3.71 -12.26 -7.22
N LEU A 15 4.07 -13.54 -7.36
CA LEU A 15 3.40 -14.64 -6.66
C LEU A 15 3.59 -14.56 -5.13
N LEU A 16 4.79 -14.19 -4.67
CA LEU A 16 5.10 -14.09 -3.24
C LEU A 16 4.32 -12.96 -2.55
N ASN A 17 3.92 -11.91 -3.26
CA ASN A 17 3.16 -10.79 -2.67
C ASN A 17 1.82 -11.23 -2.03
N GLY A 18 1.18 -12.29 -2.56
CA GLY A 18 -0.11 -12.77 -2.05
C GLY A 18 -0.04 -13.81 -0.92
N MET A 19 1.16 -14.27 -0.55
CA MET A 19 1.31 -15.46 0.31
C MET A 19 1.45 -15.16 1.81
N GLY A 20 1.27 -13.92 2.25
CA GLY A 20 1.50 -13.50 3.64
C GLY A 20 0.84 -14.40 4.69
N TYR A 21 -0.48 -14.64 4.57
CA TYR A 21 -1.21 -15.52 5.50
C TYR A 21 -0.76 -16.99 5.42
N SER A 22 -0.44 -17.48 4.22
CA SER A 22 0.05 -18.85 4.03
C SER A 22 1.40 -19.06 4.69
N LEU A 23 2.29 -18.06 4.65
CA LEU A 23 3.59 -18.11 5.33
C LEU A 23 3.44 -18.11 6.85
N ILE A 24 2.51 -17.32 7.40
CA ILE A 24 2.20 -17.31 8.84
C ILE A 24 1.71 -18.69 9.30
N GLN A 25 0.81 -19.31 8.53
CA GLN A 25 0.32 -20.66 8.84
C GLN A 25 1.40 -21.73 8.70
N ALA A 26 2.25 -21.64 7.68
CA ALA A 26 3.35 -22.58 7.47
C ALA A 26 4.37 -22.50 8.63
N ASP A 27 4.75 -21.29 9.04
CA ASP A 27 5.61 -21.08 10.23
C ASP A 27 4.99 -21.67 11.49
N PHE A 28 3.69 -21.46 11.70
CA PHE A 28 2.98 -22.03 12.84
C PHE A 28 3.02 -23.56 12.85
N VAL A 29 2.78 -24.21 11.71
CA VAL A 29 2.80 -25.68 11.63
C VAL A 29 4.20 -26.23 11.90
N LEU A 30 5.24 -25.59 11.37
CA LEU A 30 6.64 -26.01 11.58
C LEU A 30 7.08 -25.83 13.03
N ASN A 31 6.59 -24.81 13.72
CA ASN A 31 7.03 -24.42 15.06
C ASN A 31 5.94 -24.61 16.14
N ARG A 32 4.92 -25.44 15.88
CA ARG A 32 3.71 -25.53 16.71
C ARG A 32 4.01 -25.88 18.17
N GLU A 33 4.92 -26.81 18.41
CA GLU A 33 5.29 -27.24 19.77
C GLU A 33 5.90 -26.07 20.56
N THR A 34 6.94 -25.44 20.02
CA THR A 34 7.58 -24.24 20.59
C THR A 34 6.58 -23.12 20.82
N ILE A 35 5.66 -22.90 19.88
CA ILE A 35 4.64 -21.85 20.00
C ILE A 35 3.66 -22.16 21.13
N SER A 36 3.25 -23.42 21.25
CA SER A 36 2.34 -23.86 22.31
C SER A 36 2.97 -23.75 23.70
N GLU A 37 4.27 -24.07 23.82
CA GLU A 37 5.01 -24.02 25.09
C GLU A 37 5.30 -22.58 25.55
N LEU A 38 5.62 -21.68 24.62
CA LEU A 38 6.07 -20.33 24.98
C LEU A 38 4.98 -19.25 24.91
N PHE A 39 3.99 -19.40 24.02
CA PHE A 39 3.04 -18.32 23.69
C PHE A 39 1.56 -18.69 23.91
N CYS A 40 1.25 -19.94 24.27
CA CYS A 40 -0.14 -20.32 24.56
C CYS A 40 -0.62 -19.69 25.87
N ILE A 41 -1.72 -18.92 25.82
CA ILE A 41 -2.29 -18.27 27.02
C ILE A 41 -3.17 -19.20 27.86
N ASN A 42 -3.60 -20.34 27.31
CA ASN A 42 -4.55 -21.27 27.95
C ASN A 42 -3.87 -22.60 28.31
N GLN A 43 -2.59 -22.58 28.73
CA GLN A 43 -1.86 -23.79 29.13
C GLN A 43 -2.48 -24.49 30.35
N ASP A 44 -3.14 -23.73 31.21
CA ASP A 44 -3.85 -24.18 32.41
C ASP A 44 -5.21 -24.82 32.13
N LYS A 45 -5.72 -24.71 30.89
CA LYS A 45 -7.07 -25.18 30.47
C LYS A 45 -6.98 -26.13 29.27
N PRO A 46 -6.50 -27.36 29.48
CA PRO A 46 -6.33 -28.35 28.42
C PRO A 46 -7.66 -28.72 27.73
N GLU A 47 -8.80 -28.55 28.40
CA GLU A 47 -10.14 -28.78 27.84
C GLU A 47 -10.48 -27.88 26.64
N LEU A 48 -9.77 -26.76 26.47
CA LEU A 48 -9.97 -25.83 25.36
C LEU A 48 -9.21 -26.21 24.09
N ALA A 49 -8.34 -27.23 24.12
CA ALA A 49 -7.57 -27.71 22.96
C ALA A 49 -6.90 -26.59 22.14
N CYS A 50 -6.31 -25.61 22.84
CA CYS A 50 -5.73 -24.42 22.24
C CYS A 50 -4.50 -24.77 21.38
N ASP A 51 -3.53 -25.53 21.90
CA ASP A 51 -2.34 -25.98 21.18
C ASP A 51 -1.61 -24.87 20.39
N GLY A 52 -1.56 -23.66 20.96
CA GLY A 52 -0.96 -22.48 20.32
C GLY A 52 -1.84 -21.74 19.30
N LYS A 53 -3.08 -22.19 19.05
CA LYS A 53 -4.00 -21.55 18.08
C LYS A 53 -4.37 -20.11 18.45
N CYS A 54 -4.42 -19.77 19.74
CA CYS A 54 -4.66 -18.39 20.17
C CYS A 54 -3.60 -17.41 19.62
N GLU A 55 -2.35 -17.86 19.56
CA GLU A 55 -1.25 -17.06 19.02
C GLU A 55 -1.31 -17.02 17.48
N LEU A 56 -1.71 -18.11 16.82
CA LEU A 56 -1.97 -18.11 15.38
C LEU A 56 -3.07 -17.11 15.02
N ASP A 57 -4.20 -17.13 15.73
CA ASP A 57 -5.33 -16.24 15.49
C ASP A 57 -4.92 -14.77 15.71
N ARG A 58 -4.12 -14.48 16.73
CA ARG A 58 -3.55 -13.15 16.96
C ARG A 58 -2.71 -12.68 15.78
N ARG A 59 -1.76 -13.50 15.30
CA ARG A 59 -0.87 -13.16 14.17
C ARG A 59 -1.66 -12.94 12.87
N LEU A 60 -2.69 -13.74 12.63
CA LEU A 60 -3.56 -13.60 11.46
C LEU A 60 -4.40 -12.32 11.55
N GLY A 61 -4.91 -11.99 12.74
CA GLY A 61 -5.65 -10.74 12.98
C GLY A 61 -4.78 -9.49 12.75
N GLU A 62 -3.54 -9.48 13.25
CA GLU A 62 -2.59 -8.39 13.02
C GLU A 62 -2.25 -8.21 11.53
N ALA A 63 -2.07 -9.33 10.81
CA ALA A 63 -1.84 -9.29 9.37
C ALA A 63 -3.05 -8.70 8.61
N GLN A 64 -4.28 -9.00 9.05
CA GLN A 64 -5.50 -8.47 8.48
C GLN A 64 -5.67 -6.98 8.74
N GLU A 65 -5.47 -6.52 9.98
CA GLU A 65 -5.55 -5.10 10.32
C GLU A 65 -4.53 -4.27 9.53
N HIS A 66 -3.31 -4.80 9.36
CA HIS A 66 -2.28 -4.15 8.54
C HIS A 66 -2.65 -4.10 7.05
N GLU A 67 -3.41 -5.07 6.55
CA GLU A 67 -3.93 -5.05 5.19
C GLU A 67 -5.08 -4.05 5.02
N GLU A 68 -5.99 -3.97 5.98
CA GLU A 68 -7.11 -3.02 6.00
C GLU A 68 -6.62 -1.57 6.10
N ASN A 69 -5.68 -1.27 7.01
CA ASN A 69 -5.10 0.06 7.14
C ASN A 69 -4.37 0.52 5.85
N ARG A 70 -3.70 -0.39 5.14
CA ARG A 70 -3.10 -0.06 3.83
C ARG A 70 -4.14 0.25 2.75
N LYS A 71 -5.29 -0.41 2.75
CA LYS A 71 -6.38 -0.12 1.79
C LYS A 71 -6.96 1.28 2.00
N THR A 72 -7.03 1.74 3.25
CA THR A 72 -7.51 3.10 3.60
C THR A 72 -6.58 4.18 3.06
N PHE A 73 -5.26 4.02 3.22
CA PHE A 73 -4.26 4.98 2.73
C PHE A 73 -4.26 5.12 1.20
N VAL A 74 -4.39 4.00 0.48
CA VAL A 74 -4.44 4.01 -1.00
C VAL A 74 -5.71 4.67 -1.54
N GLN A 75 -6.87 4.50 -0.88
CA GLN A 75 -8.10 5.18 -1.32
C GLN A 75 -8.03 6.70 -1.20
N GLU A 76 -7.42 7.21 -0.13
CA GLU A 76 -7.33 8.65 0.13
C GLU A 76 -6.36 9.35 -0.85
N GLU A 77 -5.23 8.73 -1.16
CA GLU A 77 -4.29 9.24 -2.17
C GLU A 77 -4.87 9.20 -3.59
N VAL A 78 -5.58 8.11 -3.94
CA VAL A 78 -6.25 8.01 -5.25
C VAL A 78 -7.36 9.07 -5.36
N LEU A 79 -8.06 9.39 -4.25
CA LEU A 79 -9.08 10.46 -4.18
C LEU A 79 -8.56 11.87 -4.41
N LEU A 80 -7.36 12.18 -3.93
CA LEU A 80 -6.71 13.42 -4.29
C LEU A 80 -6.41 13.52 -5.79
N MET A 81 -6.04 12.41 -6.44
CA MET A 81 -5.69 12.43 -7.86
C MET A 81 -6.89 12.69 -8.78
N TYR A 82 -8.09 12.20 -8.44
CA TYR A 82 -9.28 12.36 -9.29
C TYR A 82 -10.12 13.62 -9.02
N THR A 83 -9.85 14.36 -7.95
CA THR A 83 -10.55 15.62 -7.66
C THR A 83 -9.89 16.84 -8.29
N LEU A 84 -8.67 16.71 -8.84
CA LEU A 84 -8.09 17.75 -9.67
C LEU A 84 -8.77 17.74 -11.05
N PRO A 85 -9.48 18.81 -11.44
CA PRO A 85 -9.95 18.90 -12.81
C PRO A 85 -8.72 18.97 -13.71
N ALA A 86 -8.54 17.95 -14.56
CA ALA A 86 -7.62 18.02 -15.67
C ALA A 86 -8.07 19.17 -16.58
N LYS A 87 -7.59 20.39 -16.32
CA LYS A 87 -7.71 21.48 -17.29
C LYS A 87 -6.91 21.03 -18.51
N GLY A 88 -7.64 20.66 -19.57
CA GLY A 88 -7.05 20.33 -20.86
C GLY A 88 -6.18 21.48 -21.33
N TYR A 89 -4.87 21.32 -21.19
CA TYR A 89 -3.92 22.21 -21.83
C TYR A 89 -3.91 21.86 -23.31
N HIS A 90 -4.20 22.85 -24.16
CA HIS A 90 -3.85 22.76 -25.57
C HIS A 90 -2.32 22.68 -25.65
N ILE A 91 -1.81 21.50 -25.99
CA ILE A 91 -0.40 21.29 -26.28
C ILE A 91 -0.16 21.91 -27.66
N GLU A 92 0.22 23.19 -27.70
CA GLU A 92 0.84 23.70 -28.92
C GLU A 92 2.17 22.98 -29.10
N THR A 93 2.22 22.17 -30.14
CA THR A 93 3.33 21.29 -30.47
C THR A 93 4.56 22.08 -30.91
N TYR A 94 5.38 22.51 -29.96
CA TYR A 94 6.75 22.97 -30.22
C TYR A 94 7.77 21.90 -29.81
N TRP A 95 7.59 20.67 -30.32
CA TRP A 95 8.55 19.57 -30.14
C TRP A 95 9.55 19.49 -31.29
N LYS A 96 10.04 20.63 -31.76
CA LYS A 96 11.23 20.65 -32.61
C LYS A 96 12.36 21.24 -31.81
N GLU A 97 13.32 20.38 -31.55
CA GLU A 97 14.70 20.67 -31.17
C GLU A 97 14.99 20.64 -29.66
N PHE A 98 15.64 19.53 -29.27
CA PHE A 98 16.66 19.44 -28.22
C PHE A 98 16.19 19.47 -26.73
N HIS A 99 16.31 18.34 -26.03
CA HIS A 99 17.59 17.92 -25.42
C HIS A 99 17.55 16.47 -24.90
N PRO A 100 18.65 15.71 -25.05
CA PRO A 100 18.86 14.44 -24.37
C PRO A 100 19.51 14.67 -23.00
N ILE A 101 19.33 13.70 -22.09
CA ILE A 101 20.05 13.53 -20.82
C ILE A 101 19.45 14.32 -19.63
N PHE A 102 19.04 13.53 -18.63
CA PHE A 102 18.56 13.87 -17.29
C PHE A 102 19.07 15.19 -16.67
N GLY A 103 18.16 15.99 -16.09
CA GLY A 103 18.48 16.79 -14.91
C GLY A 103 17.76 18.14 -14.74
N VAL A 104 16.79 18.16 -13.82
CA VAL A 104 16.68 19.13 -12.69
C VAL A 104 16.43 20.64 -12.98
N LEU A 105 15.28 21.09 -12.46
CA LEU A 105 14.92 22.40 -11.86
C LEU A 105 15.10 23.72 -12.66
N ASP A 106 13.96 24.34 -12.99
CA ASP A 106 13.61 25.73 -12.65
C ASP A 106 12.12 25.66 -12.24
N VAL A 107 11.68 25.71 -10.98
CA VAL A 107 11.80 26.73 -9.92
C VAL A 107 11.23 28.08 -10.35
N PHE A 108 10.00 28.35 -9.86
CA PHE A 108 9.32 29.65 -9.64
C PHE A 108 8.65 30.33 -10.85
N GLU A 109 7.46 30.94 -10.78
CA GLU A 109 6.56 31.39 -9.68
C GLU A 109 5.09 31.00 -9.99
N ILE A 110 4.32 30.62 -8.97
CA ILE A 110 2.87 30.43 -9.06
C ILE A 110 2.20 31.67 -8.45
N ASP A 111 1.65 32.55 -9.28
CA ASP A 111 0.68 33.55 -8.82
C ASP A 111 -0.66 32.86 -8.54
N PHE A 112 -0.94 32.61 -7.26
CA PHE A 112 -2.25 32.14 -6.82
C PHE A 112 -3.30 33.24 -7.07
N LEU A 113 -4.47 32.81 -7.55
CA LEU A 113 -5.60 33.69 -7.88
C LEU A 113 -6.03 34.56 -6.70
N ASN A 114 -6.36 35.80 -7.03
CA ASN A 114 -6.74 36.92 -6.17
C ASN A 114 -7.95 36.61 -5.26
N ASP A 115 -7.84 36.91 -3.96
CA ASP A 115 -8.78 36.62 -2.85
C ASP A 115 -10.18 37.26 -2.94
N LYS A 116 -10.55 37.89 -4.05
CA LYS A 116 -11.70 38.83 -4.08
C LYS A 116 -13.03 38.26 -4.55
N ASP A 117 -13.09 37.03 -5.03
CA ASP A 117 -14.29 36.52 -5.72
C ASP A 117 -15.09 35.46 -4.96
N PHE A 118 -14.74 35.12 -3.72
CA PHE A 118 -15.51 34.16 -2.92
C PHE A 118 -16.49 34.86 -1.97
N PHE A 119 -17.78 34.73 -2.29
CA PHE A 119 -18.99 35.05 -1.52
C PHE A 119 -19.52 36.49 -1.52
N HIS A 120 -20.70 36.63 -2.15
CA HIS A 120 -21.69 37.64 -1.77
C HIS A 120 -22.95 36.91 -1.26
N PRO A 121 -23.53 37.30 -0.10
CA PRO A 121 -24.75 36.70 0.42
C PRO A 121 -25.99 37.15 -0.38
N PRO A 122 -27.11 36.39 -0.32
CA PRO A 122 -28.32 36.71 -1.07
C PRO A 122 -28.95 38.01 -0.55
N ARG A 123 -29.34 38.89 -1.47
CA ARG A 123 -30.09 40.10 -1.13
C ARG A 123 -31.56 39.75 -0.92
N SER A 124 -32.11 40.23 0.20
CA SER A 124 -33.55 40.24 0.54
C SER A 124 -34.36 41.02 -0.47
#